data_AF-A0A6M0QXG9-F1
#
_entry.id   AF-A0A6M0QXG9-F1
#
_cell.length_a   1.000
_cell.length_b   1.000
_cell.length_c   1.000
_cell.angle_alpha   90.00
_cell.angle_beta   90.00
_cell.angle_gamma   90.00
#
_symmetry.space_group_name_H-M   'P 1'
#
loop_
_entity.id
_entity.type
_entity.pdbx_description
1 polymer ?
#
loop_
_entity_poly.entity_id
_entity_poly.type
_entity_poly.pdbx_seq_one_letter_code
_entity_poly.pdbx_strand_id
1 'polypeptide(L)'
;MTISSSLNAGVAGLNANANRLATISDNIANSATYGYKRAQTDFHSVVTHGNANTSYSAGGVRTTNFRLIDDRGPLIATTNSTDLAIDGRGFLAVTDASALTANAGSYPISLVTTGSFRADSEGVLRTATGQVLMGWPANSDGSLNTFPRDTMAALEPVRINANQYVGNPTTQMRLGVNLPASESVAGSAGASHDLTVEYFGNLGTSEALEFTFTPTVPATGTSNIWTMEVRDSASGGALVGEYELTFNDTQIGGGTLATVTATSGGAYNPTTGEIELTVGGGTIALDIGEIGEANGMTQLASTFSPVAISKNGTTVATLSSVEVDEKGFLHAVYDQGFTRRIYQLPVVDVPNPNGLIALNNQSYQISPASGPFYLWDAGDGPTGSTVGYSREESATDVAAELTQLIQTQRAYSSNAKVIQTVDEMLQETTNIKR
;
A
#
# COMPACT_ATOMS: atom_id res chain seq x y z
N MET A 1 31.42 -35.33 42.91
CA MET A 1 30.25 -35.67 42.07
C MET A 1 29.49 -36.78 42.76
N THR A 2 28.20 -36.58 43.05
CA THR A 2 27.35 -37.70 43.47
C THR A 2 26.77 -38.34 42.21
N ILE A 3 26.61 -39.66 42.19
CA ILE A 3 26.03 -40.37 41.04
C ILE A 3 24.65 -39.80 40.68
N SER A 4 23.89 -39.37 41.69
CA SER A 4 22.59 -38.70 41.54
C SER A 4 22.68 -37.34 40.82
N SER A 5 23.72 -36.52 41.05
CA SER A 5 23.85 -35.23 40.35
C SER A 5 24.28 -35.39 38.90
N SER A 6 25.10 -36.41 38.57
CA SER A 6 25.42 -36.75 37.18
C SER A 6 24.20 -37.28 36.41
N LEU A 7 23.34 -38.08 37.04
CA LEU A 7 22.10 -38.57 36.41
C LEU A 7 21.13 -37.44 36.10
N ASN A 8 20.90 -36.53 37.07
CA ASN A 8 20.03 -35.37 36.86
C ASN A 8 20.52 -34.46 35.74
N ALA A 9 21.84 -34.22 35.67
CA ALA A 9 22.44 -33.46 34.57
C ALA A 9 22.30 -34.17 33.21
N GLY A 10 22.46 -35.50 33.17
CA GLY A 10 22.26 -36.30 31.95
C GLY A 10 20.81 -36.28 31.45
N VAL A 11 19.83 -36.42 32.34
CA VAL A 11 18.40 -36.35 32.01
C VAL A 11 18.01 -34.95 31.52
N ALA A 12 18.51 -33.89 32.18
CA ALA A 12 18.30 -32.51 31.74
C ALA A 12 18.88 -32.29 30.33
N GLY A 13 20.08 -32.83 30.06
CA GLY A 13 20.70 -32.79 28.73
C GLY A 13 19.93 -33.55 27.65
N LEU A 14 19.32 -34.69 27.98
CA LEU A 14 18.47 -35.43 27.03
C LEU A 14 17.20 -34.64 26.68
N ASN A 15 16.50 -34.10 27.67
CA ASN A 15 15.30 -33.29 27.45
C ASN A 15 15.62 -32.02 26.64
N ALA A 16 16.75 -31.37 26.95
CA ALA A 16 17.20 -30.18 26.22
C ALA A 16 17.49 -30.47 24.74
N ASN A 17 18.17 -31.58 24.44
CA ASN A 17 18.42 -32.00 23.06
C ASN A 17 17.14 -32.46 22.36
N ALA A 18 16.18 -33.07 23.08
CA ALA A 18 14.88 -33.44 22.52
C ALA A 18 14.07 -32.19 22.10
N ASN A 19 14.07 -31.14 22.91
CA ASN A 19 13.43 -29.86 22.56
C ASN A 19 14.07 -29.24 21.31
N ARG A 20 15.41 -29.24 21.23
CA ARG A 20 16.12 -28.77 20.03
C ARG A 20 15.81 -29.61 18.80
N LEU A 21 15.76 -30.93 18.91
CA LEU A 21 15.35 -31.81 17.81
C LEU A 21 13.93 -31.52 17.34
N ALA A 22 13.00 -31.26 18.25
CA ALA A 22 11.62 -30.90 17.92
C ALA A 22 11.58 -29.57 17.13
N THR A 23 12.30 -28.55 17.60
CA THR A 23 12.41 -27.25 16.91
C THR A 23 13.01 -27.38 15.50
N ILE A 24 14.10 -28.14 15.34
CA ILE A 24 14.70 -28.38 14.02
C ILE A 24 13.71 -29.13 13.10
N SER A 25 12.99 -30.11 13.64
CA SER A 25 12.00 -30.87 12.88
C SER A 25 10.84 -29.98 12.42
N ASP A 26 10.36 -29.08 13.27
CA ASP A 26 9.32 -28.09 12.93
C ASP A 26 9.80 -27.12 11.85
N ASN A 27 11.04 -26.65 11.93
CA ASN A 27 11.64 -25.77 10.93
C ASN A 27 11.70 -26.49 9.57
N ILE A 28 12.21 -27.72 9.52
CA ILE A 28 12.28 -28.52 8.28
C ILE A 28 10.89 -28.76 7.71
N ALA A 29 9.90 -29.11 8.54
CA ALA A 29 8.53 -29.36 8.10
C ALA A 29 7.87 -28.11 7.49
N ASN A 30 8.25 -26.92 7.96
CA ASN A 30 7.69 -25.65 7.51
C ASN A 30 8.62 -24.86 6.56
N SER A 31 9.63 -25.51 5.97
CA SER A 31 10.56 -24.85 5.04
C SER A 31 9.88 -24.34 3.77
N ALA A 32 8.76 -24.95 3.36
CA ALA A 32 7.97 -24.52 2.19
C ALA A 32 6.78 -23.60 2.56
N THR A 33 6.61 -23.27 3.84
CA THR A 33 5.51 -22.42 4.31
C THR A 33 5.90 -20.95 4.18
N TYR A 34 5.17 -20.21 3.33
CA TYR A 34 5.37 -18.77 3.16
C TYR A 34 5.19 -18.00 4.47
N GLY A 35 6.08 -17.05 4.74
CA GLY A 35 6.09 -16.24 5.96
C GLY A 35 6.46 -16.99 7.24
N TYR A 36 6.93 -18.24 7.13
CA TYR A 36 7.33 -19.01 8.32
C TYR A 36 8.61 -18.44 8.93
N LYS A 37 8.54 -18.20 10.24
CA LYS A 37 9.65 -17.73 11.07
C LYS A 37 10.31 -18.87 11.80
N ARG A 38 11.62 -19.00 11.61
CA ARG A 38 12.45 -20.05 12.19
C ARG A 38 12.32 -20.07 13.71
N ALA A 39 12.08 -21.25 14.28
CA ALA A 39 12.14 -21.46 15.71
C ALA A 39 13.58 -21.79 16.16
N GLN A 40 13.98 -21.35 17.35
CA GLN A 40 15.28 -21.61 17.94
C GLN A 40 15.14 -22.08 19.39
N THR A 41 16.02 -23.00 19.78
CA THR A 41 16.16 -23.49 21.15
C THR A 41 17.54 -23.09 21.68
N ASP A 42 17.57 -22.25 22.71
CA ASP A 42 18.80 -21.84 23.39
C ASP A 42 19.01 -22.63 24.69
N PHE A 43 20.27 -22.96 24.97
CA PHE A 43 20.67 -23.70 26.15
C PHE A 43 21.22 -22.76 27.22
N HIS A 44 20.76 -22.94 28.45
CA HIS A 44 21.20 -22.19 29.62
C HIS A 44 21.74 -23.16 30.65
N SER A 45 22.99 -22.97 31.09
CA SER A 45 23.55 -23.75 32.19
C SER A 45 22.82 -23.40 33.49
N VAL A 46 22.39 -24.42 34.23
CA VAL A 46 21.82 -24.21 35.56
C VAL A 46 22.93 -24.33 36.58
N VAL A 47 23.12 -23.29 37.39
CA VAL A 47 24.06 -23.31 38.51
C VAL A 47 23.27 -23.51 39.80
N THR A 48 23.43 -24.67 40.43
CA THR A 48 22.94 -24.88 41.80
C THR A 48 23.92 -24.20 42.75
N HIS A 49 23.44 -23.26 43.57
CA HIS A 49 24.23 -22.62 44.62
C HIS A 49 24.60 -23.67 45.68
N GLY A 50 25.70 -24.40 45.45
CA GLY A 50 26.37 -25.22 46.45
C GLY A 50 27.44 -24.39 47.13
N ASN A 51 27.35 -24.24 48.45
CA ASN A 51 28.33 -23.52 49.23
C ASN A 51 29.73 -24.19 49.09
N ALA A 52 30.74 -23.38 48.76
CA ALA A 52 32.18 -23.60 48.93
C ALA A 52 32.95 -24.56 48.00
N ASN A 53 34.20 -24.13 47.74
CA ASN A 53 35.39 -24.70 47.05
C ASN A 53 35.70 -26.22 47.18
N THR A 54 34.84 -27.05 47.75
CA THR A 54 35.15 -28.45 48.09
C THR A 54 34.29 -29.49 47.39
N SER A 55 33.14 -29.12 46.80
CA SER A 55 32.34 -30.09 46.02
C SER A 55 31.62 -29.46 44.83
N TYR A 56 31.84 -30.00 43.63
CA TYR A 56 31.13 -29.63 42.42
C TYR A 56 29.84 -30.44 42.26
N SER A 57 28.72 -29.75 42.06
CA SER A 57 27.42 -30.33 41.71
C SER A 57 26.99 -29.82 40.34
N ALA A 58 26.74 -30.75 39.42
CA ALA A 58 26.21 -30.39 38.11
C ALA A 58 24.73 -30.00 38.24
N GLY A 59 24.39 -28.76 37.91
CA GLY A 59 23.00 -28.28 37.91
C GLY A 59 22.24 -28.64 36.63
N GLY A 60 22.93 -29.12 35.60
CA GLY A 60 22.32 -29.49 34.31
C GLY A 60 22.13 -28.30 33.37
N VAL A 61 21.19 -28.45 32.43
CA VAL A 61 20.89 -27.48 31.38
C VAL A 61 19.39 -27.28 31.26
N ARG A 62 18.95 -26.05 31.00
CA ARG A 62 17.56 -25.70 30.67
C ARG A 62 17.50 -25.13 29.26
N THR A 63 16.38 -25.34 28.57
CA THR A 63 16.14 -24.72 27.26
C THR A 63 15.16 -23.56 27.35
N THR A 64 15.33 -22.59 26.46
CA THR A 64 14.32 -21.58 26.13
C THR A 64 14.04 -21.64 24.64
N ASN A 65 12.77 -21.76 24.28
CA ASN A 65 12.34 -21.87 22.90
C ASN A 65 11.64 -20.56 22.51
N PHE A 66 12.01 -19.99 21.36
CA PHE A 66 11.36 -18.81 20.80
C PHE A 66 11.41 -18.87 19.28
N ARG A 67 10.62 -18.03 18.60
CA ARG A 67 10.70 -17.83 17.15
C ARG A 67 11.46 -16.54 16.87
N LEU A 68 12.36 -16.57 15.90
CA LEU A 68 13.02 -15.37 15.38
C LEU A 68 12.09 -14.74 14.35
N ILE A 69 11.25 -13.84 14.82
CA ILE A 69 10.26 -13.14 14.00
C ILE A 69 10.92 -11.97 13.24
N ASP A 70 12.02 -11.45 13.78
CA ASP A 70 12.86 -10.45 13.12
C ASP A 70 13.67 -11.00 11.94
N ASP A 71 13.95 -12.31 11.91
CA ASP A 71 14.62 -12.98 10.80
C ASP A 71 13.69 -13.07 9.57
N ARG A 72 14.22 -12.74 8.39
CA ARG A 72 13.42 -12.54 7.16
C ARG A 72 13.81 -13.55 6.08
N GLY A 73 12.80 -14.14 5.47
CA GLY A 73 12.98 -14.91 4.24
C GLY A 73 13.12 -13.98 3.02
N PRO A 74 13.70 -14.46 1.92
CA PRO A 74 13.66 -13.74 0.65
C PRO A 74 12.22 -13.58 0.16
N LEU A 75 11.96 -12.50 -0.59
CA LEU A 75 10.67 -12.29 -1.24
C LEU A 75 10.67 -12.99 -2.61
N ILE A 76 9.63 -13.76 -2.89
CA ILE A 76 9.38 -14.36 -4.19
C ILE A 76 8.28 -13.62 -4.93
N ALA A 77 8.48 -13.38 -6.22
CA ALA A 77 7.46 -12.77 -7.08
C ALA A 77 6.35 -13.78 -7.40
N THR A 78 5.12 -13.28 -7.48
CA THR A 78 3.90 -14.03 -7.80
C THR A 78 3.13 -13.34 -8.92
N THR A 79 2.13 -14.01 -9.47
CA THR A 79 1.29 -13.44 -10.55
C THR A 79 0.05 -12.72 -10.04
N ASN A 80 -0.19 -12.69 -8.73
CA ASN A 80 -1.41 -12.14 -8.13
C ASN A 80 -1.12 -10.78 -7.49
N SER A 81 -1.85 -9.75 -7.89
CA SER A 81 -1.62 -8.38 -7.43
C SER A 81 -1.87 -8.18 -5.94
N THR A 82 -2.75 -9.00 -5.37
CA THR A 82 -3.15 -8.99 -3.95
C THR A 82 -2.35 -9.96 -3.08
N ASP A 83 -1.28 -10.54 -3.62
CA ASP A 83 -0.25 -11.20 -2.81
C ASP A 83 0.70 -10.12 -2.29
N LEU A 84 0.69 -9.93 -0.97
CA LEU A 84 1.41 -8.84 -0.31
C LEU A 84 2.51 -9.41 0.59
N ALA A 85 3.66 -8.76 0.58
CA ALA A 85 4.72 -8.95 1.55
C ALA A 85 5.27 -7.59 2.01
N ILE A 86 5.88 -7.56 3.19
CA ILE A 86 6.63 -6.40 3.66
C ILE A 86 8.11 -6.63 3.37
N ASP A 87 8.71 -5.72 2.60
CA ASP A 87 10.17 -5.69 2.41
C ASP A 87 10.80 -4.87 3.53
N GLY A 88 11.40 -5.55 4.51
CA GLY A 88 12.06 -4.94 5.67
C GLY A 88 11.31 -5.13 6.99
N ARG A 89 11.34 -4.11 7.86
CA ARG A 89 10.75 -4.17 9.20
C ARG A 89 9.26 -3.85 9.16
N GLY A 90 8.48 -4.60 9.93
CA GLY A 90 7.06 -4.34 10.13
C GLY A 90 6.14 -5.48 9.69
N PHE A 91 4.85 -5.29 9.93
CA PHE A 91 3.82 -6.31 9.73
C PHE A 91 2.56 -5.69 9.12
N LEU A 92 1.83 -6.49 8.35
CA LEU A 92 0.47 -6.18 7.92
C LEU A 92 -0.51 -6.45 9.07
N ALA A 93 -1.45 -5.53 9.26
CA ALA A 93 -2.55 -5.71 10.19
C ALA A 93 -3.65 -6.58 9.54
N VAL A 94 -4.00 -7.67 10.21
CA VAL A 94 -5.10 -8.55 9.80
C VAL A 94 -6.02 -8.86 10.97
N THR A 95 -7.27 -9.18 10.70
CA THR A 95 -8.20 -9.71 11.71
C THR A 95 -8.71 -11.08 11.30
N ASP A 96 -9.21 -11.85 12.26
CA ASP A 96 -9.87 -13.12 11.96
C ASP A 96 -11.26 -12.85 11.37
N ALA A 97 -11.61 -13.54 10.29
CA ALA A 97 -12.91 -13.39 9.66
C ALA A 97 -14.10 -13.71 10.60
N SER A 98 -13.91 -14.55 11.61
CA SER A 98 -14.93 -14.81 12.64
C SER A 98 -15.30 -13.52 13.39
N ALA A 99 -14.35 -12.61 13.60
CA ALA A 99 -14.60 -11.32 14.23
C ALA A 99 -15.47 -10.41 13.35
N LEU A 100 -15.34 -10.52 12.03
CA LEU A 100 -16.19 -9.79 11.08
C LEU A 100 -17.66 -10.24 11.17
N THR A 101 -17.88 -11.56 11.23
CA THR A 101 -19.24 -12.12 11.38
C THR A 101 -19.88 -11.82 12.73
N ALA A 102 -19.06 -11.62 13.76
CA ALA A 102 -19.52 -11.31 15.12
C ALA A 102 -19.96 -9.85 15.31
N ASN A 103 -19.74 -8.95 14.34
CA ASN A 103 -20.02 -7.51 14.44
C ASN A 103 -19.49 -6.89 15.75
N ALA A 104 -18.34 -7.37 16.22
CA ALA A 104 -17.70 -6.76 17.38
C ALA A 104 -17.21 -5.37 16.95
N GLY A 105 -17.67 -4.31 17.62
CA GLY A 105 -17.21 -2.93 17.37
C GLY A 105 -15.70 -2.70 17.63
N SER A 106 -14.96 -3.76 17.93
CA SER A 106 -13.50 -3.81 17.98
C SER A 106 -13.04 -5.15 17.41
N TYR A 107 -12.18 -5.10 16.39
CA TYR A 107 -11.62 -6.28 15.76
C TYR A 107 -10.31 -6.68 16.45
N PRO A 108 -10.14 -7.94 16.89
CA PRO A 108 -8.86 -8.41 17.37
C PRO A 108 -7.86 -8.39 16.20
N ILE A 109 -6.82 -7.57 16.32
CA ILE A 109 -5.80 -7.45 15.29
C ILE A 109 -4.66 -8.42 15.58
N SER A 110 -4.32 -9.19 14.55
CA SER A 110 -3.11 -9.98 14.46
C SER A 110 -2.20 -9.40 13.39
N LEU A 111 -0.91 -9.73 13.48
CA LEU A 111 0.14 -9.24 12.62
C LEU A 111 0.63 -10.37 11.73
N VAL A 112 0.79 -10.13 10.44
CA VAL A 112 1.38 -11.09 9.49
C VAL A 112 2.45 -10.40 8.66
N THR A 113 3.43 -11.14 8.17
CA THR A 113 4.51 -10.56 7.35
C THR A 113 4.23 -10.63 5.86
N THR A 114 3.45 -11.63 5.46
CA THR A 114 2.98 -11.82 4.09
C THR A 114 1.61 -12.49 4.11
N GLY A 115 0.82 -12.26 3.06
CA GLY A 115 -0.47 -12.90 2.87
C GLY A 115 -0.86 -12.91 1.40
N SER A 116 -1.50 -14.01 0.97
CA SER A 116 -2.20 -14.05 -0.31
C SER A 116 -3.66 -13.71 -0.03
N PHE A 117 -4.08 -12.50 -0.38
CA PHE A 117 -5.43 -12.03 -0.15
C PHE A 117 -6.25 -12.19 -1.42
N ARG A 118 -7.51 -12.61 -1.30
CA ARG A 118 -8.46 -12.67 -2.42
C ARG A 118 -9.77 -12.06 -1.97
N ALA A 119 -10.45 -11.36 -2.88
CA ALA A 119 -11.78 -10.85 -2.60
C ALA A 119 -12.76 -12.02 -2.48
N ASP A 120 -13.53 -12.05 -1.38
CA ASP A 120 -14.64 -12.98 -1.21
C ASP A 120 -15.93 -12.48 -1.88
N SER A 121 -17.05 -13.20 -1.71
CA SER A 121 -18.35 -12.80 -2.29
C SER A 121 -18.88 -11.46 -1.77
N GLU A 122 -18.40 -11.00 -0.62
CA GLU A 122 -18.74 -9.70 -0.04
C GLU A 122 -17.71 -8.62 -0.44
N GLY A 123 -16.72 -8.99 -1.25
CA GLY A 123 -15.63 -8.11 -1.69
C GLY A 123 -14.53 -7.94 -0.65
N VAL A 124 -14.57 -8.63 0.49
CA VAL A 124 -13.58 -8.49 1.55
C VAL A 124 -12.30 -9.21 1.16
N LEU A 125 -11.15 -8.55 1.29
CA LEU A 125 -9.85 -9.18 1.06
C LEU A 125 -9.49 -10.15 2.19
N ARG A 126 -9.52 -11.45 1.88
CA ARG A 126 -9.27 -12.52 2.83
C ARG A 126 -8.23 -13.52 2.33
N THR A 127 -7.41 -14.06 3.23
CA THR A 127 -6.54 -15.20 2.95
C THR A 127 -7.31 -16.52 2.97
N ALA A 128 -6.72 -17.58 2.38
CA ALA A 128 -7.28 -18.92 2.45
C ALA A 128 -7.44 -19.46 3.89
N THR A 129 -6.68 -18.91 4.84
CA THR A 129 -6.71 -19.28 6.27
C THR A 129 -7.76 -18.51 7.06
N GLY A 130 -8.51 -17.59 6.44
CA GLY A 130 -9.56 -16.83 7.11
C GLY A 130 -9.11 -15.51 7.73
N GLN A 131 -7.91 -15.02 7.41
CA GLN A 131 -7.45 -13.69 7.87
C GLN A 131 -7.91 -12.63 6.88
N VAL A 132 -8.44 -11.52 7.39
CA VAL A 132 -8.94 -10.38 6.63
C VAL A 132 -7.96 -9.23 6.72
N LEU A 133 -7.63 -8.61 5.59
CA LEU A 133 -6.73 -7.46 5.53
C LEU A 133 -7.42 -6.21 6.08
N MET A 134 -6.70 -5.46 6.90
CA MET A 134 -7.18 -4.23 7.52
C MET A 134 -6.43 -3.01 6.97
N GLY A 135 -7.13 -1.91 6.78
CA GLY A 135 -6.56 -0.65 6.29
C GLY A 135 -7.42 0.55 6.61
N TRP A 136 -6.89 1.74 6.33
CA TRP A 136 -7.67 2.98 6.41
C TRP A 136 -8.40 3.23 5.09
N PRO A 137 -9.72 3.49 5.13
CA PRO A 137 -10.45 3.86 3.93
C PRO A 137 -10.00 5.22 3.41
N ALA A 138 -9.86 5.35 2.10
CA ALA A 138 -9.71 6.63 1.44
C ALA A 138 -11.08 7.29 1.20
N ASN A 139 -11.12 8.62 1.23
CA ASN A 139 -12.34 9.38 0.91
C ASN A 139 -12.71 9.23 -0.56
N SER A 140 -13.92 9.71 -0.91
CA SER A 140 -14.38 9.67 -2.29
C SER A 140 -13.45 10.39 -3.28
N ASP A 141 -12.75 11.42 -2.81
CA ASP A 141 -11.76 12.22 -3.53
C ASP A 141 -10.35 11.59 -3.56
N GLY A 142 -10.18 10.40 -2.99
CA GLY A 142 -8.89 9.72 -2.88
C GLY A 142 -7.95 10.30 -1.82
N SER A 143 -8.32 11.38 -1.13
CA SER A 143 -7.62 11.88 0.06
C SER A 143 -7.77 10.93 1.26
N LEU A 144 -6.79 10.91 2.15
CA LEU A 144 -6.80 10.10 3.36
C LEU A 144 -6.97 11.00 4.58
N ASN A 145 -7.82 10.60 5.51
CA ASN A 145 -7.93 11.31 6.78
C ASN A 145 -6.71 11.00 7.66
N THR A 146 -6.29 11.98 8.46
CA THR A 146 -5.23 11.78 9.44
C THR A 146 -5.79 11.00 10.62
N PHE A 147 -5.64 9.67 10.59
CA PHE A 147 -6.02 8.81 11.70
C PHE A 147 -4.94 8.74 12.79
N PRO A 148 -5.31 8.61 14.08
CA PRO A 148 -4.35 8.35 15.15
C PRO A 148 -3.56 7.07 14.86
N ARG A 149 -2.23 7.15 14.91
CA ARG A 149 -1.29 6.06 14.58
C ARG A 149 -0.99 5.13 15.75
N ASP A 150 -1.42 5.51 16.95
CA ASP A 150 -1.27 4.79 18.21
C ASP A 150 -2.49 3.91 18.56
N THR A 151 -3.55 3.95 17.73
CA THR A 151 -4.76 3.14 17.93
C THR A 151 -5.14 2.39 16.66
N MET A 152 -5.72 1.20 16.83
CA MET A 152 -6.21 0.36 15.72
C MET A 152 -7.71 0.55 15.43
N ALA A 153 -8.38 1.47 16.13
CA ALA A 153 -9.83 1.66 16.04
C ALA A 153 -10.29 2.21 14.68
N ALA A 154 -9.42 2.92 13.97
CA ALA A 154 -9.70 3.46 12.65
C ALA A 154 -9.47 2.46 11.51
N LEU A 155 -8.91 1.27 11.81
CA LEU A 155 -8.69 0.25 10.80
C LEU A 155 -10.01 -0.45 10.48
N GLU A 156 -10.36 -0.44 9.21
CA GLU A 156 -11.53 -1.13 8.69
C GLU A 156 -11.09 -2.30 7.80
N PRO A 157 -11.92 -3.36 7.70
CA PRO A 157 -11.69 -4.42 6.73
C PRO A 157 -11.63 -3.85 5.31
N VAL A 158 -10.61 -4.22 4.55
CA VAL A 158 -10.46 -3.78 3.16
C VAL A 158 -11.51 -4.49 2.32
N ARG A 159 -12.44 -3.71 1.77
CA ARG A 159 -13.52 -4.20 0.90
C ARG A 159 -13.40 -3.60 -0.49
N ILE A 160 -13.36 -4.47 -1.49
CA ILE A 160 -13.33 -4.15 -2.90
C ILE A 160 -14.64 -4.62 -3.49
N ASN A 161 -15.49 -3.69 -3.91
CA ASN A 161 -16.73 -4.07 -4.58
C ASN A 161 -16.50 -4.12 -6.10
N ALA A 162 -16.27 -5.32 -6.63
CA ALA A 162 -16.04 -5.52 -8.07
C ALA A 162 -17.26 -5.22 -8.95
N ASN A 163 -18.47 -5.21 -8.37
CA ASN A 163 -19.73 -4.99 -9.11
C ASN A 163 -20.23 -3.54 -9.06
N GLN A 164 -19.42 -2.61 -8.56
CA GLN A 164 -19.80 -1.19 -8.54
C GLN A 164 -19.34 -0.51 -9.83
N TYR A 165 -20.32 0.05 -10.53
CA TYR A 165 -20.10 1.03 -11.57
C TYR A 165 -19.69 2.34 -10.93
N VAL A 166 -18.51 2.85 -11.30
CA VAL A 166 -18.03 4.15 -10.83
C VAL A 166 -17.98 5.08 -12.04
N GLY A 167 -18.68 6.21 -11.95
CA GLY A 167 -18.49 7.33 -12.86
C GLY A 167 -17.53 8.33 -12.23
N ASN A 168 -16.57 8.82 -13.01
CA ASN A 168 -15.75 9.95 -12.61
C ASN A 168 -16.22 11.18 -13.38
N PRO A 169 -17.07 12.06 -12.80
CA PRO A 169 -17.48 13.28 -13.48
C PRO A 169 -16.26 14.13 -13.81
N THR A 170 -16.34 14.86 -14.91
CA THR A 170 -15.29 15.82 -15.28
C THR A 170 -15.36 17.00 -14.31
N THR A 171 -14.28 17.25 -13.57
CA THR A 171 -14.15 18.42 -12.69
C THR A 171 -13.10 19.40 -13.20
N GLN A 172 -12.17 18.95 -14.04
CA GLN A 172 -11.13 19.76 -14.66
C GLN A 172 -11.01 19.44 -16.16
N MET A 173 -10.84 20.48 -16.95
CA MET A 173 -10.60 20.41 -18.39
C MET A 173 -9.50 21.40 -18.74
N ARG A 174 -8.53 21.01 -19.57
CA ARG A 174 -7.52 21.90 -20.12
C ARG A 174 -7.76 22.08 -21.61
N LEU A 175 -7.72 23.33 -22.06
CA LEU A 175 -7.93 23.73 -23.43
C LEU A 175 -6.77 24.58 -23.93
N GLY A 176 -5.88 23.95 -24.70
CA GLY A 176 -4.82 24.61 -25.45
C GLY A 176 -5.15 24.61 -26.93
N VAL A 177 -5.39 25.80 -27.49
CA VAL A 177 -5.62 26.00 -28.92
C VAL A 177 -4.71 27.11 -29.45
N ASN A 178 -4.31 27.00 -30.72
CA ASN A 178 -3.67 28.09 -31.43
C ASN A 178 -4.70 28.80 -32.31
N LEU A 179 -4.89 30.10 -32.08
CA LEU A 179 -5.77 30.97 -32.86
C LEU A 179 -4.98 31.71 -33.95
N PRO A 180 -5.47 31.78 -35.20
CA PRO A 180 -4.76 32.44 -36.29
C PRO A 180 -4.61 33.96 -36.09
N ALA A 181 -3.39 34.45 -35.92
CA ALA A 181 -3.13 35.90 -35.83
C ALA A 181 -3.55 36.70 -37.08
N SER A 182 -3.62 36.05 -38.25
CA SER A 182 -4.04 36.68 -39.51
C SER A 182 -5.52 37.09 -39.56
N GLU A 183 -6.35 36.54 -38.66
CA GLU A 183 -7.80 36.77 -38.68
C GLU A 183 -8.23 37.94 -37.78
N SER A 184 -7.36 38.43 -36.89
CA SER A 184 -7.61 39.64 -36.08
C SER A 184 -7.03 40.93 -36.70
N VAL A 185 -6.73 40.90 -38.00
CA VAL A 185 -6.17 42.04 -38.75
C VAL A 185 -7.27 42.77 -39.51
N ALA A 186 -7.19 44.10 -39.57
CA ALA A 186 -8.12 44.92 -40.33
C ALA A 186 -8.27 44.45 -41.79
N GLY A 187 -9.51 44.18 -42.20
CA GLY A 187 -9.85 43.69 -43.55
C GLY A 187 -9.90 42.16 -43.70
N SER A 188 -9.71 41.40 -42.62
CA SER A 188 -9.97 39.95 -42.61
C SER A 188 -11.49 39.65 -42.67
N ALA A 189 -11.85 38.42 -43.06
CA ALA A 189 -13.25 37.98 -43.08
C ALA A 189 -13.83 37.73 -41.67
N GLY A 190 -12.98 37.73 -40.62
CA GLY A 190 -13.39 37.50 -39.24
C GLY A 190 -14.14 36.19 -39.03
N ALA A 191 -13.63 35.07 -39.57
CA ALA A 191 -14.30 33.77 -39.46
C ALA A 191 -14.28 33.26 -38.01
N SER A 192 -15.43 32.80 -37.53
CA SER A 192 -15.51 32.11 -36.24
C SER A 192 -15.01 30.66 -36.37
N HIS A 193 -14.33 30.15 -35.35
CA HIS A 193 -13.90 28.76 -35.26
C HIS A 193 -14.61 28.06 -34.13
N ASP A 194 -15.22 26.91 -34.44
CA ASP A 194 -15.96 26.10 -33.47
C ASP A 194 -15.14 24.86 -33.10
N LEU A 195 -15.14 24.54 -31.80
CA LEU A 195 -14.50 23.35 -31.25
C LEU A 195 -15.44 22.70 -30.24
N THR A 196 -15.74 21.43 -30.44
CA THR A 196 -16.55 20.65 -29.50
C THR A 196 -15.68 19.75 -28.65
N VAL A 197 -15.81 19.83 -27.33
CA VAL A 197 -15.13 18.96 -26.36
C VAL A 197 -16.16 18.23 -25.52
N GLU A 198 -16.12 16.91 -25.54
CA GLU A 198 -16.99 16.08 -24.70
C GLU A 198 -16.53 16.13 -23.23
N TYR A 199 -17.48 16.18 -22.29
CA TYR A 199 -17.27 16.01 -20.86
C TYR A 199 -18.29 15.01 -20.27
N PHE A 200 -18.04 14.55 -19.04
CA PHE A 200 -18.89 13.56 -18.38
C PHE A 200 -19.57 14.14 -17.13
N GLY A 201 -20.89 13.97 -17.03
CA GLY A 201 -21.69 14.39 -15.88
C GLY A 201 -21.60 13.42 -14.69
N ASN A 202 -22.25 13.76 -13.56
CA ASN A 202 -22.20 12.94 -12.32
C ASN A 202 -22.75 11.53 -12.47
N LEU A 203 -23.65 11.30 -13.43
CA LEU A 203 -24.20 9.98 -13.73
C LEU A 203 -23.43 9.23 -14.84
N GLY A 204 -22.31 9.79 -15.31
CA GLY A 204 -21.55 9.23 -16.44
C GLY A 204 -22.23 9.41 -17.80
N THR A 205 -23.17 10.35 -17.91
CA THR A 205 -23.71 10.79 -19.20
C THR A 205 -22.63 11.54 -19.98
N SER A 206 -22.54 11.25 -21.28
CA SER A 206 -21.69 11.97 -22.22
C SER A 206 -22.42 13.25 -22.65
N GLU A 207 -21.78 14.38 -22.40
CA GLU A 207 -22.25 15.72 -22.76
C GLU A 207 -21.12 16.46 -23.49
N ALA A 208 -21.41 17.59 -24.13
CA ALA A 208 -20.43 18.34 -24.92
C ALA A 208 -20.47 19.84 -24.62
N LEU A 209 -19.28 20.41 -24.49
CA LEU A 209 -19.05 21.85 -24.51
C LEU A 209 -18.64 22.28 -25.92
N GLU A 210 -19.36 23.24 -26.45
CA GLU A 210 -19.07 23.89 -27.72
C GLU A 210 -18.39 25.23 -27.45
N PHE A 211 -17.16 25.36 -27.94
CA PHE A 211 -16.34 26.56 -27.86
C PHE A 211 -16.35 27.26 -29.21
N THR A 212 -16.87 28.48 -29.27
CA THR A 212 -16.85 29.31 -30.47
C THR A 212 -15.90 30.48 -30.25
N PHE A 213 -14.87 30.58 -31.08
CA PHE A 213 -13.89 31.66 -31.06
C PHE A 213 -14.17 32.64 -32.20
N THR A 214 -14.50 33.88 -31.88
CA THR A 214 -14.76 34.94 -32.86
C THR A 214 -13.73 36.06 -32.73
N PRO A 215 -12.98 36.40 -33.81
CA PRO A 215 -11.99 37.47 -33.75
C PRO A 215 -12.67 38.85 -33.82
N THR A 216 -12.19 39.80 -33.02
CA THR A 216 -12.64 41.19 -33.10
C THR A 216 -11.84 41.92 -34.18
N VAL A 217 -12.40 42.13 -35.37
CA VAL A 217 -11.67 42.79 -36.48
C VAL A 217 -11.71 44.32 -36.35
N PRO A 218 -10.57 45.02 -36.18
CA PRO A 218 -10.56 46.48 -36.07
C PRO A 218 -10.64 47.16 -37.44
N ALA A 219 -11.04 48.43 -37.46
CA ALA A 219 -11.05 49.23 -38.69
C ALA A 219 -9.64 49.55 -39.24
N THR A 220 -8.63 49.56 -38.37
CA THR A 220 -7.20 49.75 -38.71
C THR A 220 -6.31 48.95 -37.76
N GLY A 221 -5.22 48.37 -38.26
CA GLY A 221 -4.23 47.65 -37.45
C GLY A 221 -4.62 46.21 -37.08
N THR A 222 -4.10 45.73 -35.94
CA THR A 222 -4.35 44.40 -35.37
C THR A 222 -4.94 44.56 -33.97
N SER A 223 -6.05 43.88 -33.69
CA SER A 223 -6.70 43.97 -32.37
C SER A 223 -6.11 42.97 -31.38
N ASN A 224 -5.70 41.79 -31.85
CA ASN A 224 -5.26 40.65 -31.02
C ASN A 224 -6.29 40.28 -29.93
N ILE A 225 -7.57 40.55 -30.21
CA ILE A 225 -8.70 40.28 -29.32
C ILE A 225 -9.59 39.21 -29.94
N TRP A 226 -9.93 38.21 -29.13
CA TRP A 226 -10.85 37.12 -29.49
C TRP A 226 -11.94 36.99 -28.43
N THR A 227 -13.18 36.83 -28.86
CA THR A 227 -14.29 36.47 -27.97
C THR A 227 -14.47 34.95 -28.02
N MET A 228 -14.39 34.31 -26.86
CA MET A 228 -14.67 32.89 -26.65
C MET A 228 -16.06 32.75 -26.02
N GLU A 229 -16.99 32.14 -26.74
CA GLU A 229 -18.28 31.70 -26.22
C GLU A 229 -18.22 30.21 -25.87
N VAL A 230 -18.75 29.84 -24.70
CA VAL A 230 -18.85 28.45 -24.26
C VAL A 230 -20.32 28.08 -24.08
N ARG A 231 -20.79 27.08 -24.85
CA ARG A 231 -22.17 26.58 -24.81
C ARG A 231 -22.19 25.13 -24.34
N ASP A 232 -23.22 24.78 -23.60
CA ASP A 232 -23.39 23.44 -23.02
C ASP A 232 -24.57 22.69 -23.66
N SER A 233 -24.31 21.48 -24.18
CA SER A 233 -25.32 20.59 -24.74
C SER A 233 -26.33 20.11 -23.69
N ALA A 234 -25.89 19.87 -22.45
CA ALA A 234 -26.73 19.33 -21.37
C ALA A 234 -27.81 20.33 -20.95
N SER A 235 -27.50 21.62 -21.09
CA SER A 235 -28.41 22.74 -20.80
C SER A 235 -29.22 23.19 -22.03
N GLY A 236 -29.24 22.40 -23.10
CA GLY A 236 -29.97 22.71 -24.34
C GLY A 236 -29.31 23.80 -25.19
N GLY A 237 -27.97 23.93 -25.15
CA GLY A 237 -27.20 24.93 -25.90
C GLY A 237 -27.12 26.30 -25.21
N ALA A 238 -27.39 26.35 -23.89
CA ALA A 238 -27.28 27.57 -23.12
C ALA A 238 -25.84 28.09 -23.10
N LEU A 239 -25.68 29.42 -23.11
CA LEU A 239 -24.39 30.08 -22.94
C LEU A 239 -23.97 29.97 -21.47
N VAL A 240 -22.88 29.26 -21.21
CA VAL A 240 -22.34 29.01 -19.85
C VAL A 240 -21.26 30.02 -19.48
N GLY A 241 -20.56 30.56 -20.48
CA GLY A 241 -19.59 31.63 -20.26
C GLY A 241 -19.20 32.32 -21.56
N GLU A 242 -18.80 33.58 -21.43
CA GLU A 242 -18.30 34.40 -22.53
C GLU A 242 -17.10 35.19 -22.01
N TYR A 243 -15.99 35.09 -22.73
CA TYR A 243 -14.71 35.64 -22.34
C TYR A 243 -14.07 36.40 -23.48
N GLU A 244 -13.54 37.58 -23.19
CA GLU A 244 -12.69 38.32 -24.11
C GLU A 244 -11.22 38.04 -23.78
N LEU A 245 -10.51 37.51 -24.78
CA LEU A 245 -9.12 37.09 -24.71
C LEU A 245 -8.29 38.12 -25.46
N THR A 246 -7.36 38.77 -24.77
CA THR A 246 -6.38 39.68 -25.39
C THR A 246 -5.03 39.00 -25.38
N PHE A 247 -4.35 38.99 -26.52
CA PHE A 247 -3.01 38.40 -26.68
C PHE A 247 -1.93 39.49 -26.76
N ASN A 248 -0.72 39.12 -26.35
CA ASN A 248 0.43 40.01 -26.32
C ASN A 248 1.08 40.12 -27.71
N ASP A 249 1.46 41.34 -28.10
CA ASP A 249 2.10 41.66 -29.39
C ASP A 249 3.60 42.01 -29.27
N THR A 250 4.16 41.93 -28.07
CA THR A 250 5.56 42.26 -27.80
C THR A 250 6.53 41.19 -28.29
N GLN A 251 7.78 41.59 -28.56
CA GLN A 251 8.81 40.70 -29.12
C GLN A 251 9.20 39.52 -28.20
N ILE A 252 8.96 39.63 -26.89
CA ILE A 252 9.36 38.63 -25.89
C ILE A 252 8.22 37.65 -25.56
N GLY A 253 6.96 38.08 -25.69
CA GLY A 253 5.76 37.29 -25.35
C GLY A 253 4.73 37.21 -26.49
N GLY A 254 5.16 37.43 -27.73
CA GLY A 254 4.26 37.51 -28.88
C GLY A 254 3.41 36.25 -29.02
N GLY A 255 2.09 36.42 -28.98
CA GLY A 255 1.11 35.34 -29.12
C GLY A 255 0.72 34.64 -27.81
N THR A 256 1.21 35.05 -26.64
CA THR A 256 0.70 34.53 -25.34
C THR A 256 -0.51 35.31 -24.86
N LEU A 257 -1.34 34.70 -24.00
CA LEU A 257 -2.43 35.41 -23.32
C LEU A 257 -1.87 36.59 -22.50
N ALA A 258 -2.45 37.78 -22.68
CA ALA A 258 -2.11 38.99 -21.93
C ALA A 258 -3.15 39.32 -20.87
N THR A 259 -4.45 39.26 -21.22
CA THR A 259 -5.56 39.43 -20.28
C THR A 259 -6.75 38.60 -20.72
N VAL A 260 -7.51 38.12 -19.74
CA VAL A 260 -8.79 37.44 -19.94
C VAL A 260 -9.84 38.16 -19.12
N THR A 261 -10.85 38.70 -19.78
CA THR A 261 -11.97 39.43 -19.17
C THR A 261 -13.25 38.62 -19.33
N ALA A 262 -13.90 38.29 -18.21
CA ALA A 262 -15.17 37.56 -18.23
C ALA A 262 -16.33 38.54 -18.51
N THR A 263 -17.04 38.33 -19.61
CA THR A 263 -18.30 39.02 -19.94
C THR A 263 -19.48 38.33 -19.25
N SER A 264 -19.46 36.99 -19.20
CA SER A 264 -20.40 36.16 -18.44
C SER A 264 -19.75 34.84 -18.01
N GLY A 265 -20.29 34.18 -16.98
CA GLY A 265 -19.73 32.94 -16.41
C GLY A 265 -18.84 33.17 -15.19
N GLY A 266 -18.00 32.19 -14.85
CA GLY A 266 -17.05 32.31 -13.73
C GLY A 266 -15.85 33.19 -14.05
N ALA A 267 -15.23 33.77 -13.03
CA ALA A 267 -14.07 34.64 -13.20
C ALA A 267 -12.81 33.84 -13.55
N TYR A 268 -11.95 34.41 -14.41
CA TYR A 268 -10.63 33.86 -14.70
C TYR A 268 -9.65 34.15 -13.55
N ASN A 269 -8.95 33.12 -13.08
CA ASN A 269 -7.87 33.26 -12.09
C ASN A 269 -6.51 33.39 -12.79
N PRO A 270 -5.85 34.56 -12.75
CA PRO A 270 -4.58 34.79 -13.45
C PRO A 270 -3.39 34.02 -12.85
N THR A 271 -3.53 33.46 -11.64
CA THR A 271 -2.45 32.69 -11.00
C THR A 271 -2.45 31.22 -11.43
N THR A 272 -3.63 30.65 -11.67
CA THR A 272 -3.78 29.22 -12.03
C THR A 272 -4.17 29.02 -13.50
N GLY A 273 -4.62 30.06 -14.21
CA GLY A 273 -5.10 29.96 -15.58
C GLY A 273 -6.51 29.37 -15.72
N GLU A 274 -7.22 29.20 -14.60
CA GLU A 274 -8.49 28.47 -14.52
C GLU A 274 -9.72 29.40 -14.55
N ILE A 275 -10.81 28.87 -15.11
CA ILE A 275 -12.14 29.47 -15.20
C ILE A 275 -13.15 28.47 -14.62
N GLU A 276 -13.93 28.88 -13.63
CA GLU A 276 -15.02 28.02 -13.11
C GLU A 276 -16.28 28.14 -13.97
N LEU A 277 -16.56 27.14 -14.80
CA LEU A 277 -17.78 27.05 -15.60
C LEU A 277 -18.85 26.26 -14.85
N THR A 278 -20.04 26.82 -14.70
CA THR A 278 -21.18 26.11 -14.11
C THR A 278 -22.03 25.47 -15.21
N VAL A 279 -21.86 24.17 -15.44
CA VAL A 279 -22.62 23.40 -16.43
C VAL A 279 -23.79 22.67 -15.77
N GLY A 280 -24.69 22.08 -16.57
CA GLY A 280 -25.85 21.34 -16.03
C GLY A 280 -25.50 20.19 -15.08
N GLY A 281 -24.27 19.65 -15.18
CA GLY A 281 -23.71 18.58 -14.34
C GLY A 281 -22.80 19.06 -13.20
N GLY A 282 -22.79 20.35 -12.85
CA GLY A 282 -21.93 20.91 -11.79
C GLY A 282 -20.85 21.85 -12.30
N THR A 283 -19.90 22.20 -11.44
CA THR A 283 -18.83 23.15 -11.80
C THR A 283 -17.63 22.42 -12.39
N ILE A 284 -17.14 22.89 -13.53
CA ILE A 284 -15.92 22.42 -14.21
C ILE A 284 -14.91 23.56 -14.19
N ALA A 285 -13.70 23.30 -13.67
CA ALA A 285 -12.57 24.20 -13.83
C ALA A 285 -11.96 24.03 -15.22
N LEU A 286 -12.11 25.03 -16.08
CA LEU A 286 -11.52 25.10 -17.40
C LEU A 286 -10.20 25.87 -17.33
N ASP A 287 -9.09 25.18 -17.58
CA ASP A 287 -7.75 25.76 -17.70
C ASP A 287 -7.48 26.14 -19.16
N ILE A 288 -7.33 27.44 -19.42
CA ILE A 288 -6.96 28.00 -20.73
C ILE A 288 -5.49 28.49 -20.77
N GLY A 289 -4.75 28.28 -19.69
CA GLY A 289 -3.37 28.69 -19.48
C GLY A 289 -3.18 29.98 -18.67
N GLU A 290 -1.97 30.11 -18.13
CA GLU A 290 -1.53 31.26 -17.37
C GLU A 290 -1.17 32.46 -18.28
N ILE A 291 -1.32 33.67 -17.74
CA ILE A 291 -0.96 34.90 -18.47
C ILE A 291 0.55 34.92 -18.73
N GLY A 292 0.94 35.17 -19.97
CA GLY A 292 2.35 35.32 -20.38
C GLY A 292 3.08 34.01 -20.66
N GLU A 293 2.45 32.86 -20.46
CA GLU A 293 3.03 31.54 -20.73
C GLU A 293 2.55 30.97 -22.07
N ALA A 294 3.40 30.17 -22.72
CA ALA A 294 3.09 29.51 -23.99
C ALA A 294 2.41 28.14 -23.82
N ASN A 295 2.11 27.74 -22.59
CA ASN A 295 1.56 26.43 -22.27
C ASN A 295 0.04 26.32 -22.55
N GLY A 296 -0.66 27.47 -22.67
CA GLY A 296 -2.10 27.56 -22.84
C GLY A 296 -2.55 27.89 -24.26
N MET A 297 -3.59 28.71 -24.35
CA MET A 297 -4.02 29.29 -25.62
C MET A 297 -2.97 30.26 -26.16
N THR A 298 -2.76 30.21 -27.47
CA THR A 298 -1.82 31.08 -28.15
C THR A 298 -2.42 31.69 -29.41
N GLN A 299 -1.88 32.82 -29.83
CA GLN A 299 -2.26 33.48 -31.08
C GLN A 299 -1.03 33.65 -31.98
N LEU A 300 -0.76 32.66 -32.83
CA LEU A 300 0.30 32.71 -33.83
C LEU A 300 -0.28 32.74 -35.25
N ALA A 301 0.51 33.22 -36.22
CA ALA A 301 0.14 33.29 -37.64
C ALA A 301 0.13 31.91 -38.35
N SER A 302 -0.41 30.90 -37.68
CA SER A 302 -0.63 29.55 -38.20
C SER A 302 -2.14 29.27 -38.27
N THR A 303 -2.52 28.12 -38.85
CA THR A 303 -3.91 27.67 -38.89
C THR A 303 -4.46 27.37 -37.50
N PHE A 304 -5.79 27.44 -37.35
CA PHE A 304 -6.46 27.00 -36.14
C PHE A 304 -6.12 25.53 -35.87
N SER A 305 -5.58 25.26 -34.69
CA SER A 305 -5.22 23.90 -34.29
C SER A 305 -5.47 23.70 -32.80
N PRO A 306 -6.21 22.65 -32.41
CA PRO A 306 -6.18 22.19 -31.04
C PRO A 306 -4.81 21.57 -30.75
N VAL A 307 -4.11 22.10 -29.75
CA VAL A 307 -2.74 21.70 -29.41
C VAL A 307 -2.75 20.75 -28.21
N ALA A 308 -3.59 21.01 -27.21
CA ALA A 308 -3.66 20.20 -26.00
C ALA A 308 -5.06 20.28 -25.39
N ILE A 309 -5.91 19.27 -25.65
CA ILE A 309 -7.20 19.10 -24.98
C ILE A 309 -7.06 17.91 -24.03
N SER A 310 -7.26 18.15 -22.73
CA SER A 310 -7.30 17.07 -21.73
C SER A 310 -8.46 17.28 -20.76
N LYS A 311 -8.97 16.17 -20.20
CA LYS A 311 -10.05 16.15 -19.22
C LYS A 311 -9.79 15.05 -18.20
N ASN A 312 -10.26 15.24 -16.97
CA ASN A 312 -10.08 14.26 -15.90
C ASN A 312 -11.28 13.31 -15.68
N GLY A 313 -12.39 13.53 -16.38
CA GLY A 313 -13.57 12.68 -16.27
C GLY A 313 -13.61 11.53 -17.27
N THR A 314 -14.37 10.49 -16.95
CA THR A 314 -14.56 9.29 -17.77
C THR A 314 -16.02 8.82 -17.75
N THR A 315 -16.38 8.00 -18.74
CA THR A 315 -17.64 7.25 -18.70
C THR A 315 -17.67 6.31 -17.50
N VAL A 316 -18.84 5.72 -17.25
CA VAL A 316 -18.97 4.63 -16.29
C VAL A 316 -17.93 3.54 -16.57
N ALA A 317 -17.16 3.21 -15.54
CA ALA A 317 -16.07 2.25 -15.60
C ALA A 317 -16.31 1.08 -14.67
N THR A 318 -15.75 -0.07 -15.03
CA THR A 318 -15.76 -1.29 -14.20
C THR A 318 -14.37 -1.56 -13.63
N LEU A 319 -14.33 -2.21 -12.47
CA LEU A 319 -13.08 -2.58 -11.83
C LEU A 319 -12.38 -3.68 -12.64
N SER A 320 -11.16 -3.43 -13.08
CA SER A 320 -10.34 -4.42 -13.81
C SER A 320 -9.43 -5.19 -12.86
N SER A 321 -8.64 -4.47 -12.06
CA SER A 321 -7.72 -5.05 -11.08
C SER A 321 -7.54 -4.14 -9.88
N VAL A 322 -6.91 -4.67 -8.84
CA VAL A 322 -6.50 -3.89 -7.66
C VAL A 322 -5.03 -4.14 -7.40
N GLU A 323 -4.28 -3.07 -7.18
CA GLU A 323 -2.84 -3.09 -6.99
C GLU A 323 -2.46 -2.35 -5.71
N VAL A 324 -1.36 -2.76 -5.10
CA VAL A 324 -0.79 -2.09 -3.92
C VAL A 324 0.55 -1.47 -4.33
N ASP A 325 0.67 -0.17 -4.07
CA ASP A 325 1.92 0.58 -4.26
C ASP A 325 2.89 0.36 -3.08
N GLU A 326 4.16 0.74 -3.28
CA GLU A 326 5.24 0.63 -2.30
C GLU A 326 4.92 1.30 -0.96
N LYS A 327 4.14 2.39 -1.01
CA LYS A 327 3.68 3.17 0.14
C LYS A 327 2.44 2.61 0.84
N GLY A 328 1.97 1.42 0.46
CA GLY A 328 0.81 0.76 1.05
C GLY A 328 -0.51 1.30 0.54
N PHE A 329 -0.52 2.13 -0.51
CA PHE A 329 -1.76 2.59 -1.11
C PHE A 329 -2.36 1.51 -2.01
N LEU A 330 -3.61 1.16 -1.73
CA LEU A 330 -4.41 0.26 -2.54
C LEU A 330 -5.10 1.06 -3.64
N HIS A 331 -4.72 0.79 -4.88
CA HIS A 331 -5.26 1.41 -6.08
C HIS A 331 -6.19 0.44 -6.80
N ALA A 332 -7.42 0.89 -7.05
CA ALA A 332 -8.35 0.25 -7.97
C ALA A 332 -8.06 0.73 -9.39
N VAL A 333 -7.72 -0.19 -10.29
CA VAL A 333 -7.50 0.06 -11.72
C VAL A 333 -8.79 -0.24 -12.46
N TYR A 334 -9.28 0.73 -13.21
CA TYR A 334 -10.52 0.60 -13.99
C TYR A 334 -10.24 0.32 -15.46
N ASP A 335 -11.21 -0.26 -16.15
CA ASP A 335 -11.14 -0.56 -17.59
C ASP A 335 -10.89 0.67 -18.48
N GLN A 336 -11.32 1.86 -18.05
CA GLN A 336 -11.05 3.13 -18.73
C GLN A 336 -9.64 3.70 -18.47
N GLY A 337 -8.75 2.93 -17.82
CA GLY A 337 -7.33 3.26 -17.67
C GLY A 337 -6.99 4.25 -16.55
N PHE A 338 -7.97 4.77 -15.82
CA PHE A 338 -7.71 5.56 -14.62
C PHE A 338 -7.60 4.68 -13.37
N THR A 339 -6.82 5.16 -12.40
CA THR A 339 -6.62 4.49 -11.12
C THR A 339 -7.16 5.35 -9.99
N ARG A 340 -7.84 4.74 -9.01
CA ARG A 340 -8.31 5.44 -7.81
C ARG A 340 -7.78 4.80 -6.55
N ARG A 341 -7.25 5.61 -5.64
CA ARG A 341 -6.88 5.13 -4.31
C ARG A 341 -8.13 4.84 -3.49
N ILE A 342 -8.24 3.62 -2.98
CA ILE A 342 -9.39 3.16 -2.18
C ILE A 342 -9.05 2.95 -0.71
N TYR A 343 -7.83 2.49 -0.40
CA TYR A 343 -7.37 2.24 0.97
C TYR A 343 -5.89 2.59 1.12
N GLN A 344 -5.46 2.79 2.36
CA GLN A 344 -4.06 2.76 2.77
C GLN A 344 -3.85 1.63 3.77
N LEU A 345 -2.85 0.80 3.51
CA LEU A 345 -2.40 -0.31 4.35
C LEU A 345 -1.27 0.20 5.24
N PRO A 346 -1.49 0.35 6.56
CA PRO A 346 -0.41 0.71 7.46
C PRO A 346 0.48 -0.49 7.75
N VAL A 347 1.75 -0.17 8.00
CA VAL A 347 2.73 -1.13 8.49
C VAL A 347 2.83 -1.01 9.99
N VAL A 348 2.57 -2.09 10.71
CA VAL A 348 2.68 -2.14 12.17
C VAL A 348 4.14 -2.39 12.54
N ASP A 349 4.73 -1.48 13.30
CA ASP A 349 6.03 -1.66 13.93
C ASP A 349 5.88 -1.99 15.42
N VAL A 350 6.79 -2.84 15.91
CA VAL A 350 6.92 -3.14 17.33
C VAL A 350 8.40 -3.08 17.72
N PRO A 351 8.76 -2.48 18.88
CA PRO A 351 10.15 -2.36 19.30
C PRO A 351 10.89 -3.70 19.40
N ASN A 352 10.20 -4.75 19.88
CA ASN A 352 10.74 -6.09 20.00
C ASN A 352 9.85 -7.13 19.27
N PRO A 353 10.12 -7.42 17.98
CA PRO A 353 9.38 -8.41 17.20
C PRO A 353 9.42 -9.82 17.82
N ASN A 354 10.54 -10.22 18.43
CA ASN A 354 10.70 -11.54 19.05
C ASN A 354 9.90 -11.70 20.35
N GLY A 355 9.35 -10.61 20.88
CA GLY A 355 8.42 -10.63 22.02
C GLY A 355 6.98 -10.93 21.62
N LEU A 356 6.65 -11.01 20.33
CA LEU A 356 5.28 -11.30 19.88
C LEU A 356 4.89 -12.75 20.20
N ILE A 357 3.61 -12.95 20.51
CA ILE A 357 3.05 -14.29 20.72
C ILE A 357 2.67 -14.84 19.35
N ALA A 358 3.27 -15.96 18.96
CA ALA A 358 2.92 -16.60 17.71
C ALA A 358 1.59 -17.36 17.83
N LEU A 359 0.70 -17.09 16.87
CA LEU A 359 -0.59 -17.74 16.70
C LEU A 359 -0.51 -18.73 15.52
N ASN A 360 -1.65 -19.35 15.21
CA ASN A 360 -1.78 -20.20 14.03
C ASN A 360 -1.70 -19.37 12.73
N ASN A 361 -1.51 -20.04 11.59
CA ASN A 361 -1.53 -19.38 10.27
C ASN A 361 -0.48 -18.27 10.08
N GLN A 362 0.68 -18.41 10.72
CA GLN A 362 1.79 -17.43 10.68
C GLN A 362 1.37 -16.01 11.09
N SER A 363 0.37 -15.89 11.98
CA SER A 363 0.04 -14.61 12.61
C SER A 363 0.67 -14.46 13.98
N TYR A 364 0.81 -13.20 14.39
CA TYR A 364 1.46 -12.80 15.63
C TYR A 364 0.57 -11.82 16.39
N GLN A 365 0.52 -11.97 17.69
CA GLN A 365 -0.19 -11.08 18.59
C GLN A 365 0.79 -10.27 19.43
N ILE A 366 0.46 -9.00 19.62
CA ILE A 366 1.23 -8.09 20.47
C ILE A 366 1.14 -8.56 21.92
N SER A 367 2.28 -8.57 22.60
CA SER A 367 2.40 -8.97 24.00
C SER A 367 3.04 -7.86 24.84
N PRO A 368 2.98 -7.93 26.17
CA PRO A 368 3.72 -7.02 27.02
C PRO A 368 5.25 -7.03 26.77
N ALA A 369 5.79 -8.14 26.26
CA ALA A 369 7.23 -8.28 25.96
C ALA A 369 7.64 -7.68 24.60
N SER A 370 6.71 -7.49 23.66
CA SER A 370 6.99 -6.82 22.38
C SER A 370 7.03 -5.29 22.50
N GLY A 371 6.38 -4.75 23.53
CA GLY A 371 6.16 -3.31 23.70
C GLY A 371 4.92 -2.81 22.96
N PRO A 372 4.63 -1.50 23.04
CA PRO A 372 3.53 -0.90 22.30
C PRO A 372 3.78 -0.98 20.79
N PHE A 373 2.70 -1.09 20.02
CA PHE A 373 2.76 -1.03 18.57
C PHE A 373 2.63 0.42 18.10
N TYR A 374 3.09 0.68 16.88
CA TYR A 374 2.83 1.94 16.18
C TYR A 374 2.50 1.65 14.72
N LEU A 375 1.53 2.37 14.16
CA LEU A 375 1.15 2.27 12.75
C LEU A 375 1.93 3.30 11.95
N TRP A 376 2.85 2.84 11.09
CA TRP A 376 3.57 3.69 10.15
C TRP A 376 2.97 3.60 8.75
N ASP A 377 3.22 4.63 7.97
CA ASP A 377 3.02 4.58 6.53
C ASP A 377 4.12 3.70 5.93
N ALA A 378 3.78 2.85 4.95
CA ALA A 378 4.77 1.90 4.42
C ALA A 378 5.94 2.63 3.75
N GLY A 379 7.16 2.15 4.01
CA GLY A 379 8.40 2.73 3.50
C GLY A 379 8.83 4.02 4.21
N ASP A 380 8.14 4.44 5.27
CA ASP A 380 8.52 5.60 6.08
C ASP A 380 9.12 5.18 7.45
N GLY A 381 9.93 6.08 8.01
CA GLY A 381 10.55 5.92 9.33
C GLY A 381 11.38 4.63 9.46
N PRO A 382 11.17 3.82 10.53
CA PRO A 382 11.90 2.56 10.74
C PRO A 382 11.29 1.38 9.98
N THR A 383 10.21 1.58 9.22
CA THR A 383 9.46 0.49 8.57
C THR A 383 9.88 0.27 7.12
N GLY A 384 9.68 -0.97 6.69
CA GLY A 384 9.84 -1.39 5.31
C GLY A 384 8.68 -0.98 4.42
N SER A 385 8.84 -1.15 3.12
CA SER A 385 7.78 -0.91 2.15
C SER A 385 6.87 -2.13 1.95
N THR A 386 5.65 -1.89 1.47
CA THR A 386 4.72 -2.96 1.08
C THR A 386 4.94 -3.31 -0.37
N VAL A 387 5.22 -4.57 -0.68
CA VAL A 387 5.47 -5.02 -2.04
C VAL A 387 4.28 -5.89 -2.49
N GLY A 388 3.56 -5.39 -3.49
CA GLY A 388 2.54 -6.18 -4.21
C GLY A 388 3.18 -7.28 -5.06
N TYR A 389 2.35 -8.21 -5.55
CA TYR A 389 2.82 -9.33 -6.38
C TYR A 389 3.92 -10.17 -5.71
N SER A 390 4.00 -10.22 -4.38
CA SER A 390 5.11 -10.89 -3.71
C SER A 390 4.70 -11.63 -2.44
N ARG A 391 5.44 -12.69 -2.10
CA ARG A 391 5.30 -13.41 -0.84
C ARG A 391 6.65 -13.67 -0.20
N GLU A 392 6.70 -13.58 1.12
CA GLU A 392 7.91 -13.94 1.89
C GLU A 392 8.06 -15.46 1.93
N GLU A 393 9.22 -15.99 1.56
CA GLU A 393 9.56 -17.41 1.73
C GLU A 393 9.78 -17.74 3.22
N SER A 394 9.89 -19.03 3.55
CA SER A 394 10.35 -19.43 4.88
C SER A 394 11.76 -18.92 5.12
N ALA A 395 12.04 -18.40 6.31
CA ALA A 395 13.41 -18.04 6.73
C ALA A 395 14.30 -19.28 7.01
N THR A 396 13.76 -20.49 6.82
CA THR A 396 14.45 -21.74 7.17
C THR A 396 15.32 -22.26 6.03
N ASP A 397 16.63 -22.34 6.27
CA ASP A 397 17.56 -23.10 5.42
C ASP A 397 17.59 -24.59 5.82
N VAL A 398 17.02 -25.44 4.96
CA VAL A 398 16.94 -26.90 5.17
C VAL A 398 18.32 -27.54 5.29
N ALA A 399 19.33 -27.07 4.53
CA ALA A 399 20.66 -27.67 4.58
C ALA A 399 21.32 -27.39 5.94
N ALA A 400 21.21 -26.15 6.43
CA ALA A 400 21.64 -25.78 7.76
C ALA A 400 20.89 -26.57 8.85
N GLU A 401 19.56 -26.72 8.74
CA GLU A 401 18.77 -27.49 9.71
C GLU A 401 19.16 -28.97 9.75
N LEU A 402 19.40 -29.62 8.60
CA LEU A 402 19.82 -31.02 8.53
C LEU A 402 21.19 -31.24 9.19
N THR A 403 22.13 -30.31 9.03
CA THR A 403 23.42 -30.40 9.74
C THR A 403 23.25 -30.24 11.26
N GLN A 404 22.40 -29.31 11.70
CA GLN A 404 22.06 -29.15 13.12
C GLN A 404 21.33 -30.38 13.68
N LEU A 405 20.49 -31.04 12.88
CA LEU A 405 19.81 -32.29 13.25
C LEU A 405 20.83 -33.39 13.54
N ILE A 406 21.80 -33.58 12.65
CA ILE A 406 22.86 -34.59 12.83
C ILE A 406 23.69 -34.30 14.09
N GLN A 407 24.04 -33.03 14.32
CA GLN A 407 24.77 -32.63 15.53
C GLN A 407 23.96 -32.91 16.81
N THR A 408 22.67 -32.56 16.80
CA THR A 408 21.79 -32.73 17.97
C THR A 408 21.49 -34.22 18.22
N GLN A 409 21.33 -35.02 17.17
CA GLN A 409 21.19 -36.48 17.26
C GLN A 409 22.44 -37.12 17.88
N ARG A 410 23.64 -36.72 17.45
CA ARG A 410 24.90 -37.17 18.06
C ARG A 410 24.98 -36.77 19.53
N ALA A 411 24.64 -35.52 19.88
CA ALA A 411 24.60 -35.04 21.26
C ALA A 411 23.60 -35.83 22.13
N TYR A 412 22.42 -36.15 21.60
CA TYR A 412 21.43 -36.98 22.27
C TYR A 412 21.96 -38.40 22.54
N SER A 413 22.55 -39.04 21.53
CA SER A 413 23.14 -40.39 21.68
C SER A 413 24.31 -40.42 22.67
N SER A 414 25.13 -39.35 22.70
CA SER A 414 26.21 -39.20 23.67
C SER A 414 25.68 -39.08 25.11
N ASN A 415 24.65 -38.27 25.34
CA ASN A 415 24.02 -38.15 26.66
C ASN A 415 23.37 -39.46 27.11
N ALA A 416 22.74 -40.20 26.19
CA ALA A 416 22.18 -41.52 26.49
C ALA A 416 23.28 -42.51 26.90
N LYS A 417 24.44 -42.47 26.25
CA LYS A 417 25.58 -43.32 26.62
C LYS A 417 26.12 -42.99 28.01
N VAL A 418 26.19 -41.71 28.39
CA VAL A 418 26.57 -41.30 29.76
C VAL A 418 25.63 -41.91 30.80
N ILE A 419 24.32 -41.86 30.57
CA ILE A 419 23.34 -42.48 31.49
C ILE A 419 23.56 -43.99 31.58
N GLN A 420 23.77 -44.67 30.45
CA GLN A 420 24.07 -46.10 30.45
C GLN A 420 25.31 -46.43 31.29
N THR A 421 26.40 -45.67 31.13
CA THR A 421 27.62 -45.91 31.92
C THR A 421 27.41 -45.68 33.41
N VAL A 422 26.56 -44.72 33.78
CA VAL A 422 26.24 -44.46 35.19
C VAL A 422 25.37 -45.57 35.77
N ASP A 423 24.42 -46.09 34.98
CA ASP A 423 23.57 -47.22 35.37
C ASP A 423 24.39 -48.50 35.58
N GLU A 424 25.31 -48.79 34.66
CA GLU A 424 26.28 -49.90 34.79
C GLU A 424 27.11 -49.80 36.08
N MET A 425 27.59 -48.59 36.44
CA MET A 425 28.33 -48.34 37.68
C MET A 425 27.46 -48.52 38.94
N LEU A 426 26.19 -48.10 38.91
CA LEU A 426 25.25 -48.32 40.01
C LEU A 426 24.96 -49.81 40.21
N GLN A 427 24.79 -50.55 39.11
CA GLN A 427 24.59 -51.98 39.16
C GLN A 427 25.80 -52.69 39.80
N GLU A 428 27.02 -52.31 39.41
CA GLU A 428 28.24 -52.87 39.99
C GLU A 428 28.38 -52.55 41.48
N THR A 429 28.11 -51.31 41.90
CA THR A 429 28.14 -50.95 43.33
C THR A 429 27.08 -51.70 44.15
N THR A 430 25.94 -52.03 43.55
CA THR A 430 24.90 -52.83 44.21
C THR A 430 25.34 -54.29 44.36
N ASN A 431 26.06 -54.82 43.37
CA ASN A 431 26.61 -56.18 43.38
C ASN A 431 27.72 -56.37 44.43
N ILE A 432 28.50 -55.32 44.74
CA ILE A 432 29.55 -55.35 45.78
C ILE A 432 28.98 -55.56 47.19
N LYS A 433 27.71 -55.22 47.44
CA LYS A 433 27.09 -55.29 48.77
C LYS A 433 26.62 -56.70 49.17
N ARG A 434 27.09 -57.75 48.49
CA ARG A 434 26.67 -59.12 48.73
C ARG A 434 27.79 -60.02 49.22
#